data_AF-A0A645DXE4-F1
#
_entry.id   AF-A0A645DXE4-F1
#
_cell.length_a   1.000
_cell.length_b   1.000
_cell.length_c   1.000
_cell.angle_alpha   90.00
_cell.angle_beta   90.00
_cell.angle_gamma   90.00
#
_symmetry.space_group_name_H-M   'P 1'
#
loop_
_entity.id
_entity.type
_entity.pdbx_description
1 polymer ?
#
loop_
_entity_poly.entity_id
_entity_poly.type
_entity_poly.pdbx_seq_one_letter_code
_entity_poly.pdbx_strand_id
1 'polypeptide(L)'
;MEIIPEAIEDAQFNALTNKIENAHYEVGKAEKAMKKWQDKGIKPAVIMVDPPRKGLDGSFIESAIEMNPSRIVYISCNPATFARDAKLFAEAGYETTKVQPVDLFPQTHHVELVALLEQKGK
;
A
#
# COMPACT_ATOMS: atom_id res chain seq x y z
N MET A 1 -5.32 -5.34 5.64
CA MET A 1 -5.79 -4.71 6.88
C MET A 1 -6.77 -3.63 6.51
N GLU A 2 -7.80 -3.43 7.32
CA GLU A 2 -8.84 -2.43 7.07
C GLU A 2 -9.41 -1.99 8.43
N ILE A 3 -9.79 -0.73 8.57
CA ILE A 3 -10.37 -0.18 9.81
C ILE A 3 -11.85 -0.52 9.97
N ILE A 4 -12.56 -0.76 8.86
CA ILE A 4 -13.98 -1.13 8.84
C ILE A 4 -14.12 -2.65 9.01
N PRO A 5 -14.69 -3.15 10.14
CA PRO A 5 -14.86 -4.59 10.37
C PRO A 5 -15.69 -5.30 9.31
N GLU A 6 -16.75 -4.68 8.83
CA GLU A 6 -17.66 -5.23 7.82
C GLU A 6 -16.93 -5.48 6.49
N ALA A 7 -16.00 -4.60 6.11
CA ALA A 7 -15.17 -4.80 4.92
C ALA A 7 -14.21 -5.98 5.06
N ILE A 8 -13.79 -6.32 6.29
CA ILE A 8 -12.98 -7.51 6.56
C ILE A 8 -13.84 -8.77 6.45
N GLU A 9 -15.08 -8.74 6.94
CA GLU A 9 -16.04 -9.85 6.78
C GLU A 9 -16.31 -10.13 5.30
N ASP A 10 -16.56 -9.08 4.50
CA ASP A 10 -16.70 -9.18 3.05
C ASP A 10 -15.45 -9.77 2.39
N ALA A 11 -14.26 -9.34 2.80
CA ALA A 11 -13.00 -9.86 2.27
C ALA A 11 -12.79 -11.35 2.60
N GLN A 12 -13.13 -11.77 3.82
CA GLN A 12 -13.09 -13.17 4.23
C GLN A 12 -14.11 -14.03 3.47
N PHE A 13 -15.33 -13.52 3.28
CA PHE A 13 -16.36 -14.18 2.48
C PHE A 13 -15.92 -14.35 1.02
N ASN A 14 -15.32 -13.32 0.43
CA ASN A 14 -14.76 -13.36 -0.92
C ASN A 14 -13.63 -14.39 -1.04
N ALA A 15 -12.71 -14.43 -0.07
CA ALA A 15 -11.63 -15.41 -0.06
C ALA A 15 -12.17 -16.86 0.02
N LEU A 16 -13.14 -17.10 0.91
CA LEU A 16 -13.79 -18.40 1.05
C LEU A 16 -14.49 -18.83 -0.25
N THR A 17 -15.27 -17.94 -0.85
CA THR A 17 -16.02 -18.20 -2.09
C THR A 17 -15.09 -18.57 -3.25
N ASN A 18 -13.89 -17.97 -3.29
CA ASN A 18 -12.87 -18.23 -4.30
C ASN A 18 -11.87 -19.34 -3.90
N LYS A 19 -12.07 -20.02 -2.76
CA LYS A 19 -11.17 -21.06 -2.24
C LYS A 19 -9.72 -20.57 -2.06
N ILE A 20 -9.56 -19.32 -1.62
CA ILE A 20 -8.27 -18.71 -1.32
C ILE A 20 -7.98 -18.93 0.17
N GLU A 21 -6.98 -19.78 0.46
CA GLU A 21 -6.61 -20.16 1.83
C GLU A 21 -5.40 -19.38 2.37
N ASN A 22 -4.69 -18.65 1.51
CA ASN A 22 -3.45 -17.93 1.82
C ASN A 22 -3.64 -16.41 1.96
N ALA A 23 -4.89 -15.94 2.09
CA ALA A 23 -5.21 -14.54 2.36
C ALA A 23 -5.63 -14.37 3.83
N HIS A 24 -4.92 -13.51 4.55
CA HIS A 24 -5.20 -13.22 5.96
C HIS A 24 -5.55 -11.74 6.13
N TYR A 25 -6.61 -11.48 6.90
CA TYR A 25 -7.18 -10.16 7.08
C TYR A 25 -7.12 -9.75 8.55
N GLU A 26 -6.89 -8.46 8.80
CA GLU A 26 -6.79 -7.91 10.15
C GLU A 26 -7.54 -6.58 10.23
N VAL A 27 -8.44 -6.48 11.21
CA VAL A 27 -9.15 -5.23 11.53
C VAL A 27 -8.20 -4.32 12.31
N GLY A 28 -8.04 -3.09 11.85
CA GLY A 28 -7.31 -2.06 12.59
C GLY A 28 -6.53 -1.12 11.70
N LYS A 29 -5.99 -0.09 12.36
CA LYS A 29 -5.10 0.87 11.70
C LYS A 29 -3.82 0.19 11.25
N ALA A 30 -3.31 0.65 10.12
CA ALA A 30 -2.22 -0.03 9.45
C ALA A 30 -0.94 -0.07 10.27
N GLU A 31 -0.57 1.02 10.95
CA GLU A 31 0.61 1.07 11.82
C GLU A 31 0.55 0.03 12.97
N LYS A 32 -0.64 -0.25 13.52
CA LYS A 32 -0.81 -1.25 14.57
C LYS A 32 -0.68 -2.67 14.04
N ALA A 33 -1.32 -2.94 12.90
CA ALA A 33 -1.26 -4.26 12.25
C ALA A 33 0.16 -4.57 11.78
N MET A 34 0.83 -3.62 11.12
CA MET A 34 2.21 -3.77 10.66
C MET A 34 3.17 -4.04 11.81
N LYS A 35 3.06 -3.32 12.93
CA LYS A 35 3.86 -3.59 14.13
C LYS A 35 3.65 -5.01 14.65
N LYS A 36 2.40 -5.43 14.81
CA LYS A 36 2.07 -6.80 15.25
C LYS A 36 2.63 -7.87 14.30
N TRP A 37 2.64 -7.60 13.00
CA TRP A 37 3.23 -8.50 12.00
C TRP A 37 4.75 -8.56 12.12
N GLN A 38 5.43 -7.43 12.32
CA GLN A 38 6.86 -7.39 12.61
C GLN A 38 7.19 -8.16 13.89
N ASP A 39 6.42 -7.98 14.97
CA ASP A 39 6.60 -8.70 16.24
C ASP A 39 6.45 -10.22 16.06
N LYS A 40 5.66 -10.65 15.08
CA LYS A 40 5.50 -12.06 14.68
C LYS A 40 6.59 -12.55 13.71
N GLY A 41 7.55 -11.70 13.35
CA GLY A 41 8.63 -12.01 12.43
C GLY A 41 8.24 -12.00 10.94
N ILE A 42 7.08 -11.44 10.58
CA ILE A 42 6.65 -11.32 9.19
C ILE A 42 7.50 -10.24 8.50
N LYS A 43 8.15 -10.62 7.41
CA LYS A 43 8.99 -9.74 6.57
C LYS A 43 8.39 -9.69 5.16
N PRO A 44 7.56 -8.68 4.84
CA PRO A 44 6.92 -8.61 3.55
C PRO A 44 7.95 -8.36 2.45
N ALA A 45 7.91 -9.13 1.36
CA ALA A 45 8.70 -8.82 0.18
C ALA A 45 8.16 -7.60 -0.58
N VAL A 46 6.84 -7.40 -0.51
CA VAL A 46 6.10 -6.35 -1.21
C VAL A 46 5.07 -5.73 -0.26
N ILE A 47 4.93 -4.41 -0.30
CA ILE A 47 3.79 -3.69 0.28
C ILE A 47 2.96 -3.09 -0.87
N MET A 48 1.64 -3.28 -0.83
CA MET A 48 0.72 -2.65 -1.79
C MET A 48 -0.21 -1.70 -1.05
N VAL A 49 -0.38 -0.50 -1.58
CA VAL A 49 -1.24 0.53 -0.98
C VAL A 49 -2.09 1.22 -2.04
N ASP A 50 -3.32 1.52 -1.65
CA ASP A 50 -4.29 2.33 -2.41
C ASP A 50 -4.95 3.33 -1.44
N PRO A 51 -4.24 4.41 -1.06
CA PRO A 51 -4.75 5.37 -0.10
C PRO A 51 -5.84 6.29 -0.67
N PRO A 52 -6.64 6.93 0.21
CA PRO A 52 -7.55 8.00 -0.20
C PRO A 52 -6.78 9.20 -0.80
N ARG A 53 -7.52 10.16 -1.38
CA ARG A 53 -6.96 11.36 -2.06
C ARG A 53 -5.92 12.15 -1.27
N LYS A 54 -5.91 12.06 0.07
CA LYS A 54 -4.92 12.70 0.96
C LYS A 54 -3.52 12.05 0.91
N GLY A 55 -3.38 10.90 0.27
CA GLY A 55 -2.17 10.06 0.29
C GLY A 55 -2.03 9.25 1.58
N LEU A 56 -0.83 8.77 1.84
CA LEU A 56 -0.50 8.03 3.06
C LEU A 56 -0.29 8.98 4.24
N ASP A 57 -0.62 8.50 5.44
CA ASP A 57 -0.24 9.16 6.68
C ASP A 57 1.25 8.92 6.96
N GLY A 58 1.96 9.90 7.53
CA GLY A 58 3.42 9.82 7.75
C GLY A 58 3.85 8.60 8.58
N SER A 59 3.09 8.27 9.63
CA SER A 59 3.33 7.09 10.47
C SER A 59 3.23 5.76 9.70
N PHE A 60 2.41 5.71 8.64
CA PHE A 60 2.33 4.54 7.78
C PHE A 60 3.60 4.42 6.92
N ILE A 61 4.06 5.53 6.33
CA ILE A 61 5.27 5.56 5.51
C ILE A 61 6.47 5.10 6.35
N GLU A 62 6.62 5.63 7.57
CA GLU A 62 7.64 5.20 8.53
C GLU A 62 7.56 3.69 8.81
N SER A 63 6.36 3.18 9.14
CA SER A 63 6.15 1.75 9.38
C SER A 63 6.49 0.89 8.16
N ALA A 64 6.16 1.37 6.95
CA ALA A 64 6.44 0.66 5.70
C ALA A 64 7.95 0.60 5.40
N ILE A 65 8.66 1.69 5.67
CA ILE A 65 10.13 1.75 5.55
C ILE A 65 10.78 0.79 6.56
N GLU A 66 10.32 0.76 7.81
CA GLU A 66 10.82 -0.15 8.85
C GLU A 66 10.63 -1.63 8.50
N MET A 67 9.50 -1.98 7.89
CA MET A 67 9.26 -3.34 7.38
C MET A 67 10.22 -3.74 6.25
N ASN A 68 10.88 -2.77 5.62
CA ASN A 68 11.95 -2.95 4.65
C ASN A 68 11.60 -3.89 3.47
N PRO A 69 10.44 -3.73 2.81
CA PRO A 69 10.12 -4.53 1.64
C PRO A 69 11.07 -4.24 0.46
N SER A 70 11.26 -5.22 -0.42
CA SER A 70 12.01 -5.01 -1.66
C SER A 70 11.30 -4.05 -2.62
N ARG A 71 9.96 -4.05 -2.59
CA ARG A 71 9.10 -3.30 -3.51
C ARG A 71 7.88 -2.73 -2.81
N ILE A 72 7.47 -1.55 -3.23
CA ILE A 72 6.21 -0.92 -2.83
C ILE A 72 5.42 -0.61 -4.11
N VAL A 73 4.20 -1.13 -4.18
CA VAL A 73 3.25 -0.81 -5.25
C VAL A 73 2.28 0.22 -4.71
N TYR A 74 2.35 1.44 -5.25
CA TYR A 74 1.52 2.56 -4.83
C TYR A 74 0.49 2.84 -5.92
N ILE A 75 -0.79 2.69 -5.59
CA ILE A 75 -1.94 3.06 -6.43
C ILE A 75 -2.42 4.43 -5.95
N SER A 76 -2.69 5.38 -6.85
CA SER A 76 -3.08 6.73 -6.45
C SER A 76 -4.05 7.40 -7.40
N CYS A 77 -5.12 7.93 -6.83
CA CYS A 77 -6.07 8.82 -7.49
C CYS A 77 -5.67 10.30 -7.49
N ASN A 78 -4.50 10.63 -6.93
CA ASN A 78 -4.00 12.00 -6.84
C ASN A 78 -2.46 12.05 -7.03
N PRO A 79 -1.99 12.42 -8.23
CA PRO A 79 -0.56 12.48 -8.53
C PRO A 79 0.25 13.39 -7.59
N ALA A 80 -0.36 14.44 -7.04
CA ALA A 80 0.33 15.40 -6.18
C ALA A 80 0.68 14.81 -4.80
N THR A 81 -0.25 14.09 -4.18
CA THR A 81 0.02 13.44 -2.89
C THR A 81 0.89 12.21 -3.05
N PHE A 82 0.78 11.48 -4.18
CA PHE A 82 1.76 10.47 -4.56
C PHE A 82 3.18 11.05 -4.62
N ALA A 83 3.40 12.17 -5.33
CA ALA A 83 4.72 12.77 -5.45
C ALA A 83 5.32 13.19 -4.10
N ARG A 84 4.49 13.71 -3.18
CA ARG A 84 4.89 14.01 -1.80
C ARG A 84 5.36 12.75 -1.07
N ASP A 85 4.58 11.67 -1.14
CA ASP A 85 4.87 10.43 -0.42
C ASP A 85 6.09 9.70 -1.02
N ALA A 86 6.19 9.67 -2.36
CA ALA A 86 7.33 9.10 -3.09
C ALA A 86 8.65 9.77 -2.72
N LYS A 87 8.64 11.08 -2.42
CA LYS A 87 9.81 11.79 -1.91
C LYS A 87 10.28 11.23 -0.56
N LEU A 88 9.36 10.95 0.36
CA LEU A 88 9.70 10.39 1.68
C LEU A 88 10.28 8.98 1.55
N PHE A 89 9.72 8.16 0.65
CA PHE A 89 10.32 6.85 0.33
C PHE A 89 11.70 6.99 -0.34
N ALA A 90 11.89 7.99 -1.19
CA ALA A 90 13.17 8.25 -1.83
C ALA A 90 14.27 8.66 -0.83
N GLU A 91 13.92 9.47 0.17
CA GLU A 91 14.80 9.83 1.29
C GLU A 91 15.21 8.60 2.12
N ALA A 92 14.37 7.57 2.15
CA ALA A 92 14.63 6.28 2.79
C ALA A 92 15.32 5.24 1.87
N GLY A 93 15.76 5.64 0.68
CA GLY A 93 16.53 4.78 -0.22
C GLY A 93 15.70 3.95 -1.21
N TYR A 94 14.42 4.26 -1.40
CA TYR A 94 13.64 3.70 -2.52
C TYR A 94 13.81 4.55 -3.79
N GLU A 95 13.54 3.96 -4.94
CA GLU A 95 13.52 4.61 -6.24
C GLU A 95 12.20 4.34 -6.92
N THR A 96 11.56 5.38 -7.45
CA THR A 96 10.37 5.19 -8.30
C THR A 96 10.83 4.75 -9.70
N THR A 97 10.77 3.44 -9.97
CA THR A 97 11.32 2.85 -11.21
C THR A 97 10.31 2.82 -12.35
N LYS A 98 9.00 2.83 -12.04
CA LYS A 98 7.93 2.88 -13.04
C LYS A 98 6.73 3.65 -12.53
N VAL A 99 6.08 4.39 -13.43
CA VAL A 99 4.76 5.00 -13.20
C VAL A 99 3.89 4.73 -14.42
N GLN A 100 2.68 4.23 -14.21
CA GLN A 100 1.68 3.96 -15.25
C GLN A 100 0.37 4.69 -14.88
N PRO A 101 0.04 5.80 -15.55
CA PRO A 101 -1.29 6.39 -15.45
C PRO A 101 -2.35 5.45 -16.01
N VAL A 102 -3.55 5.47 -15.44
CA VAL A 102 -4.71 4.70 -15.85
C VAL A 102 -5.92 5.63 -15.93
N ASP A 103 -6.61 5.63 -17.06
CA ASP A 103 -7.87 6.36 -17.22
C ASP A 103 -9.03 5.56 -16.61
N LEU A 104 -9.11 5.59 -15.28
CA LEU A 104 -10.16 4.89 -14.53
C LEU A 104 -11.52 5.59 -14.63
N PHE A 105 -11.51 6.91 -14.88
CA PHE A 105 -12.71 7.74 -14.99
C PHE A 105 -12.68 8.57 -16.28
N PRO A 106 -12.95 7.96 -17.45
CA PRO A 106 -12.92 8.64 -18.73
C PRO A 106 -13.83 9.86 -18.77
N GLN A 107 -13.43 10.87 -19.53
CA GLN A 107 -14.14 12.15 -19.67
C GLN A 107 -14.20 12.98 -18.37
N THR A 108 -13.33 12.68 -17.41
CA THR A 108 -13.18 13.48 -16.18
C THR A 108 -11.76 14.05 -16.09
N HIS A 109 -11.50 14.87 -15.07
CA HIS A 109 -10.15 15.37 -14.76
C HIS A 109 -9.34 14.40 -13.89
N HIS A 110 -9.92 13.28 -13.47
CA HIS A 110 -9.25 12.34 -12.59
C HIS A 110 -8.14 11.60 -13.32
N VAL A 111 -7.01 11.41 -12.62
CA VAL A 111 -5.89 10.60 -13.10
C VAL A 111 -5.59 9.59 -12.01
N GLU A 112 -5.83 8.33 -12.32
CA GLU A 112 -5.33 7.22 -11.52
C GLU A 112 -3.91 6.89 -11.98
N LEU A 113 -3.04 6.46 -11.08
CA LEU A 113 -1.73 5.93 -11.45
C LEU A 113 -1.35 4.73 -10.58
N VAL A 114 -0.48 3.90 -11.14
CA VAL A 114 0.22 2.85 -10.39
C VAL A 114 1.71 3.12 -10.51
N ALA A 115 2.38 3.23 -9.37
CA ALA A 115 3.81 3.42 -9.28
C ALA A 115 4.48 2.21 -8.62
N LEU A 116 5.66 1.86 -9.14
CA LEU A 116 6.56 0.88 -8.54
C LEU A 116 7.72 1.62 -7.90
N LEU A 117 7.91 1.41 -6.60
CA LEU A 117 9.04 1.89 -5.84
C LEU A 117 9.90 0.70 -5.40
N GLU A 118 11.19 0.72 -5.68
CA GLU A 118 12.12 -0.38 -5.42
C GLU A 118 13.27 0.10 -4.54
N GLN A 119 13.73 -0.73 -3.61
CA GLN A 119 14.86 -0.39 -2.77
C GLN A 119 16.15 -0.30 -3.59
N LYS A 120 16.89 0.82 -3.51
CA LYS A 120 18.15 1.00 -4.25
C LYS A 120 19.19 -0.02 -3.78
N GLY A 121 19.80 -0.73 -4.75
CA GLY A 121 20.95 -1.61 -4.49
C GLY A 121 20.60 -3.08 -4.21
N LYS A 122 19.40 -3.54 -4.57
CA LYS A 122 19.05 -4.97 -4.67
C LYS A 122 18.56 -5.30 -6.07
#